data_AF-F0G4E6-F1
#
_entry.id   AF-F0G4E6-F1
#
_cell.length_a   1.000
_cell.length_b   1.000
_cell.length_c   1.000
_cell.angle_alpha   90.00
_cell.angle_beta   90.00
_cell.angle_gamma   90.00
#
_symmetry.space_group_name_H-M   'P 1'
#
loop_
_entity.id
_entity.type
_entity.pdbx_description
1 polymer ?
#
loop_
_entity_poly.entity_id
_entity_poly.type
_entity_poly.pdbx_seq_one_letter_code
_entity_poly.pdbx_strand_id
1 'polypeptide(L)' 'MITQSSPASRSAPDSDAPLSLADAQALACRFAVPVDACDTVPLRDALDRVLATDVNAPFDMPAYDNSAMDGYAF' A
#
# COMPACT_ATOMS: atom_id res chain seq x y z
N MET A 1 24.98 -17.19 50.12
CA MET A 1 25.29 -15.97 49.36
C MET A 1 25.19 -16.31 47.88
N ILE A 2 24.21 -15.72 47.22
CA ILE A 2 23.78 -16.01 45.84
C ILE A 2 24.67 -15.24 44.88
N THR A 3 25.25 -15.94 43.91
CA THR A 3 26.04 -15.36 42.81
C THR A 3 25.09 -14.69 41.83
N GLN A 4 25.07 -13.36 41.81
CA GLN A 4 24.34 -12.60 40.79
C GLN A 4 25.21 -12.52 39.53
N SER A 5 24.86 -13.33 38.52
CA SER A 5 25.36 -13.21 37.15
C SER A 5 24.87 -11.88 36.57
N SER A 6 25.82 -10.99 36.27
CA SER A 6 25.56 -9.72 35.58
C SER A 6 25.00 -9.98 34.18
N PRO A 7 23.88 -9.38 33.76
CA PRO A 7 23.37 -9.55 32.41
C PRO A 7 24.29 -8.85 31.41
N ALA A 8 24.63 -9.56 30.34
CA ALA A 8 25.44 -9.06 29.24
C ALA A 8 24.88 -7.72 28.72
N SER A 9 25.73 -6.69 28.77
CA SER A 9 25.56 -5.46 28.02
C SER A 9 25.27 -5.80 26.56
N ARG A 10 24.05 -5.55 26.07
CA ARG A 10 23.82 -5.43 24.63
C ARG A 10 24.63 -4.22 24.17
N SER A 11 25.77 -4.47 23.52
CA SER A 11 26.49 -3.44 22.79
C SER A 11 25.53 -2.76 21.83
N ALA A 12 25.59 -1.43 21.75
CA ALA A 12 24.90 -0.67 20.72
C ALA A 12 25.29 -1.24 19.35
N PRO A 13 24.37 -1.31 18.38
CA PRO A 13 24.74 -1.77 17.04
C PRO A 13 25.85 -0.87 16.49
N ASP A 14 26.93 -1.49 15.99
CA ASP A 14 28.02 -0.81 15.29
C ASP A 14 27.41 0.06 14.18
N SER A 15 27.46 1.38 14.37
CA SER A 15 26.81 2.35 13.49
C SER A 15 27.53 2.49 12.13
N ASP A 16 28.59 1.71 11.91
CA ASP A 16 29.50 1.78 10.76
C ASP A 16 29.38 0.55 9.83
N ALA A 17 28.52 -0.42 10.15
CA ALA A 17 28.24 -1.55 9.27
C ALA A 17 27.27 -1.16 8.15
N PRO A 18 27.50 -1.58 6.89
CA PRO A 18 26.62 -1.25 5.78
C PRO A 18 25.23 -1.90 5.97
N LEU A 19 24.17 -1.11 5.75
CA LEU A 19 22.79 -1.59 5.78
C LEU A 19 22.52 -2.59 4.65
N SER A 20 21.68 -3.58 4.91
CA SER A 20 21.13 -4.41 3.83
C SER A 20 20.23 -3.57 2.92
N LEU A 21 20.04 -3.98 1.67
CA LEU A 21 19.13 -3.28 0.74
C LEU A 21 17.70 -3.20 1.30
N ALA A 22 17.24 -4.25 1.99
CA ALA A 22 15.92 -4.29 2.59
C ALA A 22 15.81 -3.29 3.76
N ASP A 23 16.83 -3.21 4.62
CA ASP A 23 16.86 -2.26 5.73
C ASP A 23 16.95 -0.83 5.24
N ALA A 24 17.75 -0.57 4.20
CA ALA A 24 17.85 0.74 3.57
C ALA A 24 16.52 1.20 2.95
N GLN A 25 15.80 0.31 2.24
CA GLN A 25 14.48 0.61 1.70
C GLN A 25 13.46 0.85 2.82
N ALA A 26 13.43 -0.01 3.84
CA ALA A 26 12.53 0.16 4.96
C ALA A 26 12.79 1.48 5.70
N LEU A 27 14.05 1.86 5.86
CA LEU A 27 14.43 3.15 6.45
C LEU A 27 13.98 4.32 5.57
N ALA A 28 14.22 4.27 4.27
CA ALA A 28 13.79 5.33 3.34
C ALA A 28 12.26 5.51 3.34
N CYS A 29 11.50 4.41 3.31
CA CYS A 29 10.04 4.45 3.36
C CYS A 29 9.50 5.04 4.67
N ARG A 30 10.22 4.96 5.79
CA ARG A 30 9.80 5.58 7.06
C ARG A 30 9.78 7.10 7.02
N PHE A 31 10.58 7.71 6.14
CA PHE A 31 10.64 9.17 5.98
C PHE A 31 9.81 9.68 4.81
N ALA A 32 9.39 8.80 3.90
CA ALA A 32 8.51 9.16 2.81
C ALA A 32 7.10 9.46 3.34
N VAL A 33 6.54 10.60 2.93
CA VAL A 33 5.14 10.95 3.18
C VAL A 33 4.39 10.85 1.86
N PRO A 34 3.22 10.19 1.79
CA PRO A 34 2.40 10.19 0.60
C PRO A 34 2.05 11.62 0.16
N VAL A 35 2.00 11.86 -1.14
CA VAL A 35 1.55 13.15 -1.69
C VAL A 35 0.06 13.30 -1.43
N ASP A 36 -0.34 14.44 -0.85
CA ASP A 36 -1.73 14.77 -0.49
C ASP A 36 -2.45 15.61 -1.55
N ALA A 37 -1.70 16.36 -2.36
CA ALA A 37 -2.23 17.14 -3.46
C ALA A 37 -2.89 16.24 -4.52
N CYS A 38 -4.12 16.56 -4.90
CA CYS A 38 -4.87 15.85 -5.91
C CYS A 38 -5.58 16.80 -6.87
N ASP A 39 -5.69 16.37 -8.13
CA ASP A 39 -6.41 17.08 -9.19
C ASP A 39 -7.50 16.18 -9.76
N THR A 40 -8.65 16.78 -10.09
CA THR A 40 -9.66 16.10 -10.90
C THR A 40 -9.38 16.34 -12.38
N VAL A 41 -9.11 15.26 -13.12
CA VAL A 41 -8.79 15.31 -14.54
C VAL A 41 -9.79 14.49 -15.37
N PRO A 42 -9.96 14.78 -16.67
CA PRO A 42 -10.71 13.92 -17.57
C PRO A 42 -10.09 12.52 -17.67
N LEU A 43 -10.92 11.48 -17.91
CA LEU A 43 -10.45 10.09 -18.01
C LEU A 43 -9.34 9.87 -19.06
N ARG A 44 -9.32 10.68 -20.12
CA ARG A 44 -8.30 10.60 -21.18
C ARG A 44 -6.90 10.97 -20.68
N ASP A 45 -6.82 11.75 -19.61
CA ASP A 45 -5.57 12.24 -19.02
C ASP A 45 -5.22 11.51 -17.71
N ALA A 46 -6.01 10.48 -17.35
CA ALA A 46 -5.87 9.74 -16.10
C ALA A 46 -4.92 8.53 -16.19
N LEU A 47 -4.46 8.15 -17.39
CA LEU A 47 -3.51 7.05 -17.56
C LEU A 47 -2.22 7.32 -16.76
N ASP A 48 -1.68 6.28 -16.12
CA ASP A 48 -0.48 6.32 -15.27
C ASP A 48 -0.57 7.22 -14.01
N ARG A 49 -1.76 7.73 -13.66
CA ARG A 49 -1.99 8.44 -12.39
C ARG A 49 -2.44 7.49 -11.28
N VAL A 50 -2.24 7.92 -10.04
CA VAL A 50 -2.74 7.23 -8.83
C VAL A 50 -4.08 7.83 -8.41
N LEU A 51 -5.06 6.99 -8.10
CA LEU A 51 -6.35 7.43 -7.59
C LEU A 51 -6.18 8.09 -6.21
N ALA A 52 -6.74 9.28 -6.04
CA ALA A 52 -6.72 9.99 -4.77
C ALA A 52 -7.71 9.39 -3.76
N THR A 53 -8.81 8.80 -4.24
CA THR A 53 -9.86 8.17 -3.43
C THR A 53 -10.40 6.94 -4.14
N ASP A 54 -11.05 6.06 -3.39
CA ASP A 54 -11.77 4.90 -3.94
C ASP A 54 -12.85 5.34 -4.94
N VAL A 55 -13.08 4.52 -5.97
CA VAL A 55 -14.13 4.72 -6.98
C VAL A 55 -15.21 3.69 -6.76
N ASN A 56 -16.37 4.15 -6.26
CA ASN A 56 -17.52 3.30 -6.04
C ASN A 56 -18.43 3.28 -7.27
N ALA A 57 -18.97 2.11 -7.60
CA ALA A 57 -19.99 2.00 -8.64
C ALA A 57 -21.26 2.75 -8.20
N PRO A 58 -21.78 3.68 -9.00
CA PRO A 58 -22.97 4.45 -8.62
C PRO A 58 -24.28 3.65 -8.77
N PHE A 59 -24.24 2.50 -9.46
CA PHE A 59 -25.38 1.63 -9.73
C PHE A 59 -24.89 0.21 -10.09
N ASP A 60 -25.80 -0.76 -10.01
CA ASP A 60 -25.53 -2.15 -10.39
C ASP A 60 -25.25 -2.29 -11.89
N MET A 61 -24.32 -3.19 -12.24
CA MET A 61 -23.97 -3.50 -13.62
C MET A 61 -23.90 -5.03 -13.82
N PRO A 62 -24.86 -5.64 -14.55
CA PRO A 62 -26.00 -5.01 -15.23
C PRO A 62 -27.06 -4.46 -14.26
N ALA A 63 -27.78 -3.43 -14.69
CA ALA A 63 -28.79 -2.77 -13.86
C ALA A 63 -30.08 -3.60 -13.66
N TYR A 64 -30.25 -4.67 -14.44
CA TYR A 64 -31.42 -5.54 -14.43
C TYR A 64 -31.02 -6.90 -15.00
N ASP A 65 -31.83 -7.92 -14.71
CA ASP A 65 -31.66 -9.25 -15.29
C ASP A 65 -31.75 -9.17 -16.81
N ASN A 66 -30.71 -9.64 -17.49
CA ASN A 66 -30.66 -9.75 -18.95
C ASN A 66 -30.27 -11.16 -19.38
N SER A 67 -30.76 -11.59 -20.54
CA SER A 67 -30.31 -12.84 -21.14
C SER A 67 -28.97 -12.61 -21.85
N ALA A 68 -27.97 -13.43 -21.54
CA ALA A 68 -26.70 -13.46 -22.25
C ALA A 68 -26.79 -14.19 -23.61
N MET A 69 -27.92 -14.85 -23.87
CA MET A 69 -28.15 -15.66 -25.07
C MET A 69 -29.47 -15.31 -25.74
N ASP A 70 -29.52 -15.56 -27.04
CA ASP A 70 -30.77 -15.59 -27.79
C ASP A 70 -31.56 -16.86 -27.43
N GLY A 71 -32.85 -16.72 -27.13
CA GLY A 71 -33.70 -17.84 -26.72
C GLY A 71 -35.08 -17.38 -26.27
N TYR A 72 -35.78 -18.25 -25.54
CA TYR A 72 -37.11 -17.98 -24.99
C TYR A 72 -37.04 -17.97 -23.46
N ALA A 73 -37.57 -16.91 -22.83
CA ALA A 73 -37.83 -16.88 -21.39
C ALA A 73 -39.14 -17.63 -21.11
N PHE A 74 -39.14 -18.51 -20.10
CA PHE A 74 -40.30 -19.30 -19.68
C PHE A 74 -40.52 -19.20 -18.17
#